data_AF-A0A560UKD0-F1
#
_entry.id   AF-A0A560UKD0-F1
#
_cell.length_a   1.000
_cell.length_b   1.000
_cell.length_c   1.000
_cell.angle_alpha   90.00
_cell.angle_beta   90.00
_cell.angle_gamma   90.00
#
_symmetry.space_group_name_H-M   'P 1'
#
loop_
_entity.id
_entity.type
_entity.pdbx_description
1 polymer ?
#
loop_
_entity_poly.entity_id
_entity_poly.type
_entity_poly.pdbx_seq_one_letter_code
_entity_poly.pdbx_strand_id
1 'polypeptide(L)' 'MTTPQELKQIISEGLLSFPVTDFDAEGNFRPSTYVERLEWLAPYGASALFV' A
#
# COMPACT_ATOMS: atom_id res chain seq x y z
N MET A 1 1.41 -17.49 4.77
CA MET A 1 2.48 -16.84 3.98
C MET A 1 2.18 -17.11 2.52
N THR A 2 2.04 -16.07 1.71
CA THR A 2 1.85 -16.18 0.26
C THR A 2 3.17 -16.63 -0.37
N THR A 3 3.15 -17.72 -1.14
CA THR A 3 4.33 -18.20 -1.88
C THR A 3 4.66 -17.24 -3.03
N PRO A 4 5.89 -17.26 -3.57
CA PRO A 4 6.25 -16.41 -4.72
C PRO A 4 5.34 -16.63 -5.95
N GLN A 5 4.88 -17.86 -6.18
CA GLN A 5 3.96 -18.19 -7.27
C GLN A 5 2.56 -17.59 -7.05
N GLU A 6 2.02 -17.68 -5.84
CA GLU A 6 0.74 -17.05 -5.49
C GLU A 6 0.83 -15.51 -5.57
N LEU A 7 1.95 -14.93 -5.12
CA LEU A 7 2.19 -13.49 -5.22
C LEU A 7 2.25 -13.02 -6.68
N LYS A 8 2.94 -13.78 -7.55
CA LYS A 8 3.01 -13.48 -8.99
C LYS A 8 1.62 -13.41 -9.62
N GLN A 9 0.74 -14.33 -9.24
CA GLN A 9 -0.63 -14.38 -9.75
C GLN A 9 -1.43 -13.14 -9.30
N ILE A 10 -1.41 -12.81 -8.00
CA ILE A 10 -2.10 -11.65 -7.43
C ILE A 10 -1.68 -10.34 -8.09
N ILE A 11 -0.37 -10.16 -8.34
CA ILE A 11 0.16 -8.95 -8.99
C ILE A 11 -0.30 -8.85 -10.45
N SER A 12 -0.52 -9.98 -11.14
CA SER A 12 -0.92 -9.99 -12.55
C SER A 12 -2.41 -9.74 -12.79
N GLU A 13 -3.25 -9.88 -11.77
CA GLU A 13 -4.71 -9.94 -11.92
C GLU A 13 -5.43 -8.62 -11.62
N GLY A 14 -4.73 -7.56 -11.18
CA GLY A 14 -5.40 -6.28 -10.98
C GLY A 14 -4.52 -5.07 -10.63
N LEU A 15 -5.14 -4.08 -9.99
CA LEU A 15 -4.56 -2.76 -9.79
C LEU A 15 -3.51 -2.79 -8.66
N LEU A 16 -2.30 -2.30 -8.96
CA LEU A 16 -1.23 -2.18 -7.98
C LEU A 16 -1.28 -0.80 -7.32
N SER A 17 -1.24 -0.76 -5.99
CA SER A 17 -1.23 0.47 -5.19
C SER A 17 0.16 0.74 -4.61
N PHE A 18 0.65 1.96 -4.87
CA PHE A 18 1.92 2.50 -4.37
C PHE A 18 1.63 3.77 -3.55
N PRO A 19 1.20 3.64 -2.28
CA PRO A 19 0.91 4.78 -1.41
C PRO A 19 2.14 5.64 -1.20
N VAL A 20 1.94 6.96 -1.10
CA VAL A 20 3.01 7.87 -0.71
C VAL A 20 3.29 7.73 0.79
N THR A 21 4.56 7.74 1.15
CA THR A 21 4.99 7.82 2.55
C THR A 21 4.82 9.25 3.06
N ASP A 22 4.11 9.41 4.16
CA ASP A 22 3.87 10.73 4.74
C ASP A 22 5.02 11.16 5.67
N PHE A 23 5.48 12.39 5.49
CA PHE A 23 6.51 13.03 6.31
C PHE A 23 6.00 14.36 6.90
N ASP A 24 6.57 14.80 8.01
CA ASP A 24 6.31 16.12 8.59
C ASP A 24 7.18 17.20 7.95
N ALA A 25 7.02 18.45 8.42
CA ALA A 25 7.77 19.58 7.90
C ALA A 25 9.28 19.47 8.15
N GLU A 26 9.70 18.62 9.09
CA GLU A 26 11.10 18.35 9.42
C GLU A 26 11.63 17.11 8.69
N GLY A 27 10.79 16.44 7.90
CA GLY A 27 11.13 15.24 7.14
C GLY A 27 11.06 13.95 7.95
N ASN A 28 10.48 13.95 9.15
CA ASN A 28 10.30 12.72 9.92
C ASN A 28 9.07 11.97 9.44
N PHE A 29 9.14 10.64 9.46
CA PHE A 29 8.01 9.79 9.10
C PHE A 29 6.81 10.04 10.02
N ARG A 30 5.62 10.17 9.41
CA ARG A 30 4.35 10.41 10.11
C ARG A 30 3.44 9.17 10.02
N PRO A 31 3.53 8.24 10.98
CA PRO A 31 2.78 6.98 10.92
C PRO A 31 1.26 7.16 10.95
N SER A 32 0.73 8.12 11.71
CA SER A 32 -0.72 8.30 11.86
C SER A 32 -1.40 8.66 10.54
N THR A 33 -0.86 9.65 9.82
CA THR A 33 -1.42 10.08 8.53
C THR A 33 -1.22 9.03 7.45
N TYR A 34 -0.11 8.28 7.52
CA TYR A 34 0.12 7.18 6.60
C TYR A 34 -0.94 6.07 6.79
N VAL A 35 -1.27 5.70 8.03
CA VAL A 35 -2.35 4.74 8.32
C VAL A 35 -3.70 5.25 7.81
N GLU A 36 -4.06 6.51 8.09
CA GLU A 36 -5.30 7.11 7.59
C GLU A 36 -5.40 7.05 6.06
N ARG A 37 -4.29 7.28 5.35
CA ARG A 37 -4.21 7.15 3.89
C ARG A 37 -4.42 5.71 3.42
N LEU A 38 -3.84 4.73 4.12
CA LEU A 38 -4.04 3.31 3.80
C LEU A 38 -5.50 2.90 4.01
N GLU A 39 -6.13 3.33 5.10
CA GLU A 39 -7.55 3.10 5.38
C GLU A 39 -8.44 3.73 4.31
N TRP A 40 -8.11 4.93 3.85
CA TRP A 40 -8.83 5.58 2.75
C TRP A 40 -8.66 4.85 1.41
N LEU A 41 -7.49 4.27 1.14
CA LEU A 41 -7.21 3.53 -0.10
C LEU A 41 -7.85 2.13 -0.14
N ALA A 42 -8.04 1.50 1.03
CA ALA A 42 -8.53 0.12 1.13
C ALA A 42 -9.82 -0.17 0.33
N PRO A 43 -10.84 0.72 0.27
CA PRO A 43 -12.07 0.47 -0.47
C PRO A 43 -11.92 0.47 -1.99
N TYR A 44 -10.83 1.01 -2.55
CA TYR A 44 -10.64 1.13 -4.00
C TYR A 44 -10.15 -0.17 -4.66
N GLY A 45 -9.97 -1.25 -3.89
CA GLY A 45 -9.80 -2.59 -4.44
C GLY A 45 -8.46 -2.85 -5.12
N ALA A 46 -7.37 -2.27 -4.61
CA ALA A 46 -6.03 -2.62 -5.07
C ALA A 46 -5.74 -4.10 -4.78
N SER A 47 -5.29 -4.83 -5.79
CA SER A 47 -4.97 -6.27 -5.71
C SER A 47 -3.69 -6.54 -4.92
N ALA A 48 -2.76 -5.58 -4.93
CA ALA A 48 -1.56 -5.60 -4.11
C ALA A 48 -1.20 -4.18 -3.65
N LEU A 49 -0.66 -4.09 -2.43
CA LEU A 49 -0.15 -2.86 -1.83
C LEU A 49 1.37 -2.97 -1.65
N PHE A 50 2.11 -1.98 -2.12
CA PHE A 50 3.55 -1.87 -1.93
C PHE A 50 3.82 -0.83 -0.85
N VAL A 51 4.27 -1.27 0.34
CA VAL A 51 4.56 -0.43 1.51
C VAL A 51 6.01 -0.53 1.95
#